data_AF-H1LCA2-F1
#
_entry.id   AF-H1LCA2-F1
#
_cell.length_a   1.000
_cell.length_b   1.000
_cell.length_c   1.000
_cell.angle_alpha   90.00
_cell.angle_beta   90.00
_cell.angle_gamma   90.00
#
_symmetry.space_group_name_H-M   'P 1'
#
loop_
_entity.id
_entity.type
_entity.pdbx_description
1 polymer ?
#
loop_
_entity_poly.entity_id
_entity_poly.type
_entity_poly.pdbx_seq_one_letter_code
_entity_poly.pdbx_strand_id
1 'polypeptide(L)'
;MKVSRKLLSVTPEDNYLLVKTDGAQFQVYLLDENIIRIRGTFKDQFDTEESYALVKTAWDDQLDDLFKDERQKVAPLAIKAEDKGKEYLIAGPKYDLHINKEPFEFKITNKNGTVLHEDLAKRSFMQDDHGRSYHYTKMGDHNFFYGFGEKSGELNKFKRRMRMHNTDSLGWNATKSDPLYKMIPFYINLDASLNTATGMFYNNSYDSVFDMDSEHSNYWKRFSYFECDGGDIDLFFIGANG
;
A
#
# COMPACT_ATOMS: atom_id res chain seq x y z
N MET A 1 17.19 12.85 1.05
CA MET A 1 15.94 12.23 0.57
C MET A 1 16.30 10.92 -0.12
N LYS A 2 15.68 9.81 0.28
CA LYS A 2 15.81 8.49 -0.35
C LYS A 2 14.64 8.28 -1.31
N VAL A 3 14.88 7.69 -2.47
CA VAL A 3 13.84 7.41 -3.47
C VAL A 3 14.18 6.11 -4.18
N SER A 4 13.21 5.22 -4.30
CA SER A 4 13.36 3.96 -5.05
C SER A 4 13.17 4.22 -6.54
N ARG A 5 14.27 4.37 -7.27
CA ARG A 5 14.26 4.67 -8.72
C ARG A 5 14.62 3.47 -9.57
N LYS A 6 15.46 2.59 -9.06
CA LYS A 6 16.01 1.45 -9.80
C LYS A 6 16.06 0.20 -8.94
N LEU A 7 15.63 -0.90 -9.53
CA LEU A 7 15.77 -2.23 -8.96
C LEU A 7 17.23 -2.69 -9.00
N LEU A 8 17.74 -3.15 -7.86
CA LEU A 8 19.08 -3.71 -7.72
C LEU A 8 19.07 -5.24 -7.68
N SER A 9 18.13 -5.84 -6.93
CA SER A 9 18.02 -7.30 -6.83
C SER A 9 16.61 -7.75 -6.50
N VAL A 10 16.31 -8.99 -6.90
CA VAL A 10 15.10 -9.73 -6.55
C VAL A 10 15.54 -11.11 -6.09
N THR A 11 15.32 -11.43 -4.82
CA THR A 11 15.81 -12.64 -4.17
C THR A 11 14.63 -13.38 -3.54
N PRO A 12 14.27 -14.58 -4.02
CA PRO A 12 13.28 -15.42 -3.37
C PRO A 12 13.78 -15.89 -2.01
N GLU A 13 12.97 -15.70 -0.98
CA GLU A 13 13.11 -16.31 0.35
C GLU A 13 11.99 -17.35 0.53
N ASP A 14 12.02 -18.11 1.62
CA ASP A 14 11.08 -19.23 1.83
C ASP A 14 9.60 -18.80 1.76
N ASN A 15 9.26 -17.63 2.29
CA ASN A 15 7.87 -17.16 2.43
C ASN A 15 7.56 -15.85 1.69
N TYR A 16 8.57 -15.15 1.18
CA TYR A 16 8.41 -13.85 0.54
C TYR A 16 9.48 -13.60 -0.52
N LEU A 17 9.29 -12.55 -1.32
CA LEU A 17 10.28 -12.05 -2.25
C LEU A 17 10.96 -10.82 -1.68
N LEU A 18 12.28 -10.87 -1.51
CA LEU A 18 13.09 -9.72 -1.12
C LEU A 18 13.44 -8.90 -2.37
N VAL A 19 12.98 -7.66 -2.41
CA VAL A 19 13.19 -6.74 -3.53
C VAL A 19 14.04 -5.58 -3.01
N LYS A 20 15.22 -5.34 -3.58
CA LYS A 20 16.09 -4.22 -3.19
C LYS A 20 16.20 -3.20 -4.31
N THR A 21 16.13 -1.93 -3.94
CA THR A 21 16.29 -0.79 -4.84
C THR A 21 17.43 0.11 -4.37
N ASP A 22 17.73 1.15 -5.12
CA ASP A 22 18.68 2.21 -4.74
C ASP A 22 18.20 3.09 -3.57
N GLY A 23 16.92 3.01 -3.18
CA GLY A 23 16.35 3.81 -2.10
C GLY A 23 15.83 3.03 -0.89
N ALA A 24 15.20 1.89 -1.14
CA ALA A 24 14.51 1.07 -0.13
C ALA A 24 14.65 -0.44 -0.42
N GLN A 25 14.28 -1.25 0.55
CA GLN A 25 14.08 -2.69 0.39
C GLN A 25 12.65 -3.07 0.74
N PHE A 26 12.14 -4.13 0.10
CA PHE A 26 10.76 -4.57 0.24
C PHE A 26 10.67 -6.08 0.45
N GLN A 27 9.73 -6.49 1.28
CA GLN A 27 9.24 -7.87 1.38
C GLN A 27 7.88 -7.92 0.68
N VAL A 28 7.76 -8.83 -0.29
CA VAL A 28 6.50 -9.07 -1.00
C VAL A 28 5.97 -10.45 -0.67
N TYR A 29 4.73 -10.53 -0.19
CA TYR A 29 4.03 -11.79 0.07
C TYR A 29 2.81 -11.92 -0.85
N LEU A 30 2.63 -13.10 -1.42
CA LEU A 30 1.33 -13.53 -1.94
C LEU A 30 0.60 -14.25 -0.82
N LEU A 31 -0.19 -13.53 -0.03
CA LEU A 31 -0.80 -14.08 1.19
C LEU A 31 -1.89 -15.11 0.89
N ASP A 32 -2.69 -14.85 -0.14
CA ASP A 32 -3.61 -15.82 -0.73
C ASP A 32 -3.89 -15.42 -2.18
N GLU A 33 -4.91 -16.02 -2.80
CA GLU A 33 -5.29 -15.72 -4.19
C GLU A 33 -5.77 -14.27 -4.41
N ASN A 34 -6.16 -13.55 -3.36
CA ASN A 34 -6.72 -12.18 -3.45
C ASN A 34 -5.86 -11.11 -2.77
N ILE A 35 -4.89 -11.48 -1.92
CA ILE A 35 -4.13 -10.53 -1.09
C ILE A 35 -2.65 -10.57 -1.43
N ILE A 36 -2.11 -9.40 -1.81
CA ILE A 36 -0.67 -9.18 -1.99
C ILE A 36 -0.22 -8.15 -0.95
N ARG A 37 0.74 -8.52 -0.10
CA ARG A 37 1.39 -7.60 0.84
C ARG A 37 2.69 -7.09 0.24
N ILE A 38 2.93 -5.80 0.32
CA ILE A 38 4.20 -5.15 -0.01
C ILE A 38 4.60 -4.31 1.21
N ARG A 39 5.61 -4.78 1.92
CA ARG A 39 6.20 -4.07 3.06
C ARG A 39 7.53 -3.47 2.63
N GLY A 40 7.69 -2.15 2.74
CA GLY A 40 8.88 -1.41 2.31
C GLY A 40 9.52 -0.62 3.45
N THR A 41 10.85 -0.68 3.53
CA THR A 41 11.64 0.11 4.49
C THR A 41 12.80 0.84 3.82
N PHE A 42 13.08 2.05 4.30
CA PHE A 42 14.25 2.84 3.90
C PHE A 42 15.45 2.65 4.84
N LYS A 43 15.30 1.79 5.86
CA LYS A 43 16.34 1.41 6.82
C LYS A 43 17.11 0.18 6.33
N ASP A 44 18.21 -0.14 6.99
CA ASP A 44 19.00 -1.35 6.69
C ASP A 44 18.27 -2.63 7.12
N GLN A 45 17.31 -2.53 8.04
CA GLN A 45 16.49 -3.63 8.55
C GLN A 45 15.02 -3.19 8.64
N PHE A 46 14.11 -4.13 8.46
CA PHE A 46 12.68 -3.92 8.70
C PHE A 46 12.43 -3.72 10.18
N ASP A 47 11.40 -2.94 10.50
CA ASP A 47 10.95 -2.82 11.90
C ASP A 47 10.40 -4.17 12.40
N THR A 48 10.16 -4.30 13.69
CA THR A 48 9.55 -5.53 14.21
C THR A 48 8.10 -5.63 13.72
N GLU A 49 7.63 -6.86 13.45
CA GLU A 49 6.21 -7.10 13.17
C GLU A 49 5.43 -6.97 14.48
N GLU A 50 4.52 -6.00 14.55
CA GLU A 50 3.73 -5.71 15.76
C GLU A 50 2.32 -5.21 15.38
N SER A 51 1.59 -5.99 14.57
CA SER A 51 0.29 -5.54 14.08
C SER A 51 -0.83 -5.74 15.11
N TYR A 52 -1.48 -4.64 15.46
CA TYR A 52 -2.73 -4.60 16.24
C TYR A 52 -3.99 -4.81 15.40
N ALA A 53 -3.87 -4.89 14.06
CA ALA A 53 -5.00 -4.91 13.14
C ALA A 53 -5.13 -6.23 12.37
N LEU A 54 -4.01 -6.87 12.06
CA LEU A 54 -4.01 -8.12 11.33
C LEU A 54 -4.31 -9.27 12.29
N VAL A 55 -5.17 -10.19 11.89
CA VAL A 55 -5.37 -11.48 12.57
C VAL A 55 -4.92 -12.66 11.71
N LYS A 56 -4.85 -12.48 10.37
CA LYS A 56 -4.28 -13.45 9.44
C LYS A 56 -2.86 -13.01 9.06
N THR A 57 -1.85 -13.84 9.34
CA THR A 57 -0.43 -13.51 9.09
C THR A 57 0.35 -14.71 8.56
N ALA A 58 1.46 -14.46 7.87
CA ALA A 58 2.34 -15.46 7.26
C ALA A 58 3.81 -15.35 7.72
N TRP A 59 4.03 -14.65 8.83
CA TRP A 59 5.32 -14.34 9.45
C TRP A 59 5.11 -14.36 10.97
N ASP A 60 6.17 -14.44 11.75
CA ASP A 60 6.10 -14.31 13.21
C ASP A 60 5.87 -12.84 13.58
N ASP A 61 4.93 -12.57 14.48
CA ASP A 61 4.57 -11.22 14.95
C ASP A 61 4.75 -11.16 16.47
N GLN A 62 5.33 -10.07 16.97
CA GLN A 62 5.60 -9.89 18.39
C GLN A 62 4.32 -9.98 19.25
N LEU A 63 3.16 -9.67 18.67
CA LEU A 63 1.86 -9.71 19.33
C LEU A 63 1.12 -11.04 19.13
N ASP A 64 1.77 -12.08 18.60
CA ASP A 64 1.14 -13.39 18.41
C ASP A 64 0.62 -13.99 19.72
N ASP A 65 1.38 -13.91 20.81
CA ASP A 65 0.95 -14.42 22.12
C ASP A 65 -0.25 -13.64 22.68
N LEU A 66 -0.30 -12.33 22.41
CA LEU A 66 -1.40 -11.45 22.83
C LEU A 66 -2.70 -11.80 22.10
N PHE A 67 -2.60 -12.08 20.80
CA PHE A 67 -3.73 -12.40 19.93
C PHE A 67 -3.88 -13.90 19.65
N LYS A 68 -3.32 -14.77 20.50
CA LYS A 68 -3.23 -16.22 20.24
C LYS A 68 -4.58 -16.89 19.95
N ASP A 69 -5.67 -16.34 20.47
CA ASP A 69 -7.02 -16.89 20.32
C ASP A 69 -7.68 -16.45 19.00
N GLU A 70 -7.21 -15.35 18.40
CA GLU A 70 -7.70 -14.77 17.14
C GLU A 70 -6.72 -14.96 15.97
N ARG A 71 -5.43 -15.17 16.24
CA ARG A 71 -4.36 -15.22 15.25
C ARG A 71 -4.45 -16.48 14.40
N GLN A 72 -4.64 -16.28 13.11
CA GLN A 72 -4.56 -17.31 12.08
C GLN A 72 -3.21 -17.21 11.35
N LYS A 73 -2.32 -18.17 11.61
CA LYS A 73 -1.10 -18.36 10.80
C LYS A 73 -1.44 -19.12 9.51
N VAL A 74 -0.97 -18.60 8.39
CA VAL A 74 -1.13 -19.23 7.08
C VAL A 74 0.20 -19.33 6.37
N ALA A 75 0.37 -20.38 5.57
CA ALA A 75 1.46 -20.44 4.61
C ALA A 75 1.12 -19.50 3.43
N PRO A 76 2.01 -18.57 3.04
CA PRO A 76 1.80 -17.76 1.85
C PRO A 76 1.95 -18.64 0.60
N LEU A 77 1.44 -18.16 -0.53
CA LEU A 77 1.64 -18.83 -1.81
C LEU A 77 3.12 -18.73 -2.22
N ALA A 78 3.64 -19.82 -2.79
CA ALA A 78 5.01 -19.84 -3.30
C ALA A 78 5.22 -18.75 -4.36
N ILE A 79 6.35 -18.05 -4.26
CA ILE A 79 6.69 -16.96 -5.18
C ILE A 79 7.76 -17.42 -6.15
N LYS A 80 7.50 -17.21 -7.44
CA LYS A 80 8.49 -17.34 -8.50
C LYS A 80 8.58 -16.02 -9.26
N ALA A 81 9.75 -15.39 -9.22
CA ALA A 81 10.04 -14.20 -10.00
C ALA A 81 10.59 -14.59 -11.38
N GLU A 82 9.85 -14.28 -12.44
CA GLU A 82 10.28 -14.52 -13.82
C GLU A 82 10.83 -13.23 -14.43
N ASP A 83 12.11 -13.23 -14.81
CA ASP A 83 12.72 -12.10 -15.51
C ASP A 83 12.17 -12.00 -16.94
N LYS A 84 11.52 -10.88 -17.27
CA LYS A 84 10.99 -10.55 -18.61
C LYS A 84 11.82 -9.46 -19.31
N GLY A 85 13.07 -9.27 -18.89
CA GLY A 85 13.99 -8.27 -19.42
C GLY A 85 13.85 -6.93 -18.69
N LYS A 86 12.77 -6.18 -18.94
CA LYS A 86 12.54 -4.85 -18.34
C LYS A 86 11.83 -4.89 -16.99
N GLU A 87 11.17 -5.99 -16.67
CA GLU A 87 10.44 -6.20 -15.42
C GLU A 87 10.62 -7.64 -14.94
N TYR A 88 10.32 -7.88 -13.66
CA TYR A 88 10.03 -9.22 -13.16
C TYR A 88 8.52 -9.42 -13.09
N LEU A 89 8.05 -10.60 -13.49
CA LEU A 89 6.67 -11.04 -13.33
C LEU A 89 6.59 -12.05 -12.18
N ILE A 90 5.69 -11.80 -11.24
CA ILE A 90 5.31 -12.71 -10.17
C ILE A 90 3.86 -13.08 -10.43
N ALA A 91 3.65 -14.29 -10.94
CA ALA A 91 2.32 -14.78 -11.27
C ALA A 91 1.60 -15.32 -10.02
N GLY A 92 0.48 -14.72 -9.64
CA GLY A 92 -0.42 -15.25 -8.61
C GLY A 92 -1.62 -15.99 -9.21
N PRO A 93 -2.57 -16.51 -8.40
CA PRO A 93 -3.73 -17.23 -8.94
C PRO A 93 -4.71 -16.32 -9.71
N LYS A 94 -5.09 -15.17 -9.14
CA LYS A 94 -6.00 -14.20 -9.77
C LYS A 94 -5.32 -12.91 -10.22
N TYR A 95 -4.24 -12.54 -9.55
CA TYR A 95 -3.53 -11.29 -9.79
C TYR A 95 -2.05 -11.55 -10.05
N ASP A 96 -1.48 -10.75 -10.95
CA ASP A 96 -0.07 -10.76 -11.30
C ASP A 96 0.58 -9.49 -10.78
N LEU A 97 1.70 -9.63 -10.08
CA LEU A 97 2.55 -8.52 -9.68
C LEU A 97 3.68 -8.38 -10.69
N HIS A 98 3.82 -7.17 -11.22
CA HIS A 98 4.90 -6.76 -12.10
C HIS A 98 5.82 -5.80 -11.34
N ILE A 99 7.12 -6.03 -11.43
CA ILE A 99 8.16 -5.19 -10.83
C ILE A 99 9.01 -4.62 -11.96
N ASN A 100 8.72 -3.38 -12.38
CA ASN A 100 9.53 -2.75 -13.42
C ASN A 100 10.91 -2.39 -12.86
N LYS A 101 11.98 -2.60 -13.64
CA LYS A 101 13.35 -2.44 -13.13
C LYS A 101 13.77 -0.98 -13.05
N GLU A 102 13.48 -0.20 -14.08
CA GLU A 102 13.87 1.21 -14.19
C GLU A 102 12.95 1.95 -15.20
N PRO A 103 12.12 2.90 -14.76
CA PRO A 103 11.92 3.32 -13.37
C PRO A 103 11.27 2.24 -12.51
N PHE A 104 11.72 2.10 -11.26
CA PHE A 104 11.15 1.15 -10.32
C PHE A 104 9.69 1.49 -9.98
N GLU A 105 8.80 0.51 -10.12
CA GLU A 105 7.39 0.57 -9.75
C GLU A 105 6.84 -0.85 -9.59
N PHE A 106 5.89 -0.99 -8.67
CA PHE A 106 4.98 -2.13 -8.62
C PHE A 106 3.73 -1.84 -9.45
N LYS A 107 3.25 -2.87 -10.15
CA LYS A 107 1.99 -2.83 -10.89
C LYS A 107 1.28 -4.16 -10.71
N ILE A 108 0.00 -4.12 -10.35
CA ILE A 108 -0.82 -5.31 -10.13
C ILE A 108 -1.89 -5.36 -11.22
N THR A 109 -1.99 -6.50 -11.91
CA THR A 109 -3.00 -6.75 -12.94
C THR A 109 -3.85 -7.97 -12.59
N ASN A 110 -5.08 -8.04 -13.09
CA ASN A 110 -5.79 -9.31 -13.17
C ASN A 110 -5.25 -10.18 -14.32
N LYS A 111 -5.75 -11.41 -14.45
CA LYS A 111 -5.39 -12.34 -15.54
C LYS A 111 -5.77 -11.89 -16.95
N ASN A 112 -6.67 -10.91 -17.07
CA ASN A 112 -7.05 -10.32 -18.36
C ASN A 112 -6.14 -9.14 -18.75
N GLY A 113 -5.14 -8.80 -17.92
CA GLY A 113 -4.22 -7.69 -18.15
C GLY A 113 -4.78 -6.31 -17.74
N THR A 114 -5.95 -6.25 -17.10
CA THR A 114 -6.46 -4.99 -16.54
C THR A 114 -5.59 -4.56 -15.38
N VAL A 115 -5.09 -3.32 -15.42
CA VAL A 115 -4.32 -2.72 -14.32
C VAL A 115 -5.26 -2.35 -13.17
N LEU A 116 -4.96 -2.85 -11.98
CA LEU A 116 -5.76 -2.67 -10.77
C LEU A 116 -5.07 -1.77 -9.74
N HIS A 117 -3.74 -1.79 -9.73
CA HIS A 117 -2.89 -0.88 -8.95
C HIS A 117 -1.60 -0.62 -9.74
N GLU A 118 -1.10 0.61 -9.72
CA GLU A 118 0.15 1.00 -10.40
C GLU A 118 0.78 2.13 -9.59
N ASP A 119 2.03 1.96 -9.17
CA ASP A 119 2.75 3.02 -8.50
C ASP A 119 3.04 4.19 -9.46
N LEU A 120 3.29 5.37 -8.91
CA LEU A 120 3.70 6.51 -9.71
C LEU A 120 5.18 6.39 -10.10
N ALA A 121 5.45 5.92 -11.33
CA ALA A 121 6.77 5.83 -11.93
C ALA A 121 7.73 6.98 -11.55
N LYS A 122 8.95 6.65 -11.09
CA LYS A 122 10.01 7.59 -10.64
C LYS A 122 9.73 8.35 -9.33
N ARG A 123 8.56 8.17 -8.72
CA ARG A 123 8.18 8.75 -7.41
C ARG A 123 7.49 7.72 -6.49
N SER A 124 7.52 6.44 -6.84
CA SER A 124 6.76 5.34 -6.21
C SER A 124 6.90 5.32 -4.69
N PHE A 125 8.15 5.28 -4.20
CA PHE A 125 8.47 5.26 -2.77
C PHE A 125 9.57 6.28 -2.46
N MET A 126 9.34 7.13 -1.47
CA MET A 126 10.32 8.13 -1.02
C MET A 126 10.38 8.25 0.50
N GLN A 127 11.53 8.67 1.02
CA GLN A 127 11.66 9.16 2.38
C GLN A 127 12.34 10.53 2.37
N ASP A 128 11.71 11.52 2.98
CA ASP A 128 12.25 12.88 3.07
C ASP A 128 13.37 12.99 4.12
N ASP A 129 13.97 14.18 4.23
CA ASP A 129 15.08 14.42 5.17
C ASP A 129 14.62 14.48 6.64
N HIS A 130 13.32 14.50 6.91
CA HIS A 130 12.73 14.42 8.25
C HIS A 130 12.32 12.98 8.62
N GLY A 131 12.55 12.01 7.73
CA GLY A 131 12.21 10.60 7.96
C GLY A 131 10.78 10.22 7.58
N ARG A 132 9.98 11.14 7.04
CA ARG A 132 8.61 10.85 6.58
C ARG A 132 8.67 10.02 5.32
N SER A 133 7.90 8.94 5.30
CA SER A 133 7.90 7.97 4.21
C SER A 133 6.63 8.14 3.37
N TYR A 134 6.76 8.02 2.07
CA TYR A 134 5.70 8.26 1.09
C TYR A 134 5.56 7.08 0.14
N HIS A 135 4.32 6.73 -0.17
CA HIS A 135 3.95 5.84 -1.26
C HIS A 135 2.99 6.55 -2.21
N TYR A 136 3.40 6.72 -3.47
CA TYR A 136 2.63 7.39 -4.50
C TYR A 136 2.01 6.37 -5.47
N THR A 137 0.70 6.44 -5.62
CA THR A 137 -0.07 5.60 -6.54
C THR A 137 -0.51 6.43 -7.73
N LYS A 138 -0.31 5.93 -8.95
CA LYS A 138 -0.86 6.56 -10.16
C LYS A 138 -2.37 6.33 -10.19
N MET A 139 -3.11 7.32 -10.66
CA MET A 139 -4.55 7.21 -10.87
C MET A 139 -5.00 7.86 -12.18
N GLY A 140 -6.24 7.60 -12.58
CA GLY A 140 -6.89 8.17 -13.73
C GLY A 140 -7.99 9.17 -13.35
N ASP A 141 -8.83 9.50 -14.34
CA ASP A 141 -9.87 10.53 -14.19
C ASP A 141 -11.19 10.00 -13.60
N HIS A 142 -11.31 8.68 -13.46
CA HIS A 142 -12.53 7.98 -13.07
C HIS A 142 -12.38 7.19 -11.77
N ASN A 143 -11.38 7.54 -10.94
CA ASN A 143 -11.18 6.92 -9.63
C ASN A 143 -12.03 7.61 -8.55
N PHE A 144 -12.72 6.79 -7.77
CA PHE A 144 -13.49 7.18 -6.58
C PHE A 144 -12.92 6.45 -5.37
N PHE A 145 -12.86 7.14 -4.24
CA PHE A 145 -12.21 6.62 -3.03
C PHE A 145 -13.19 6.57 -1.86
N TYR A 146 -13.30 5.42 -1.21
CA TYR A 146 -14.24 5.18 -0.11
C TYR A 146 -13.54 4.51 1.08
N GLY A 147 -14.10 4.64 2.28
CA GLY A 147 -13.53 4.04 3.51
C GLY A 147 -12.82 5.07 4.38
N PHE A 148 -11.57 4.78 4.76
CA PHE A 148 -10.71 5.58 5.65
C PHE A 148 -11.16 5.62 7.13
N GLY A 149 -12.04 4.71 7.52
CA GLY A 149 -12.67 4.70 8.84
C GLY A 149 -13.73 5.79 9.00
N GLU A 150 -13.69 6.52 10.12
CA GLU A 150 -14.66 7.56 10.43
C GLU A 150 -14.17 8.92 9.92
N LYS A 151 -14.79 9.40 8.83
CA LYS A 151 -14.37 10.61 8.13
C LYS A 151 -15.55 11.50 7.77
N SER A 152 -15.45 12.80 8.10
CA SER A 152 -16.41 13.84 7.69
C SER A 152 -16.54 13.99 6.16
N GLY A 153 -17.53 14.76 5.73
CA GLY A 153 -17.72 15.16 4.35
C GLY A 153 -18.36 14.09 3.48
N GLU A 154 -18.30 14.32 2.17
CA GLU A 154 -18.83 13.43 1.13
C GLU A 154 -18.33 11.99 1.29
N LEU A 155 -19.16 11.02 0.89
CA LEU A 155 -18.78 9.61 0.94
C LEU A 155 -17.56 9.32 0.04
N ASN A 156 -17.56 9.88 -1.16
CA ASN A 156 -16.41 9.86 -2.05
C ASN A 156 -15.35 10.85 -1.54
N LYS A 157 -14.15 10.33 -1.23
CA LYS A 157 -13.03 11.11 -0.70
C LYS A 157 -12.09 11.66 -1.77
N PHE A 158 -12.46 11.55 -3.04
CA PHE A 158 -11.78 12.23 -4.13
C PHE A 158 -11.60 13.74 -3.85
N LYS A 159 -10.44 14.30 -4.20
CA LYS A 159 -9.99 15.69 -3.92
C LYS A 159 -9.87 16.04 -2.44
N ARG A 160 -9.71 15.04 -1.57
CA ARG A 160 -9.55 15.26 -0.12
C ARG A 160 -8.19 14.78 0.37
N ARG A 161 -7.60 15.57 1.26
CA ARG A 161 -6.47 15.17 2.12
C ARG A 161 -7.00 14.86 3.51
N MET A 162 -6.64 13.69 4.05
CA MET A 162 -7.17 13.16 5.31
C MET A 162 -6.04 12.69 6.20
N ARG A 163 -6.01 13.19 7.44
CA ARG A 163 -5.06 12.79 8.48
C ARG A 163 -5.54 11.55 9.21
N MET A 164 -4.67 10.58 9.39
CA MET A 164 -4.85 9.41 10.23
C MET A 164 -4.17 9.68 11.57
N HIS A 165 -4.89 10.40 12.42
CA HIS A 165 -4.51 10.73 13.79
C HIS A 165 -5.80 10.73 14.60
N ASN A 166 -5.88 10.05 15.74
CA ASN A 166 -7.12 10.06 16.53
C ASN A 166 -7.19 11.35 17.37
N THR A 167 -8.33 12.04 17.35
CA THR A 167 -8.53 13.27 18.13
C THR A 167 -9.91 13.29 18.76
N ASP A 168 -10.01 13.83 19.98
CA ASP A 168 -11.30 14.16 20.58
C ASP A 168 -11.88 15.43 19.93
N SER A 169 -12.63 15.22 18.85
CA SER A 169 -13.15 16.29 18.00
C SER A 169 -14.58 16.68 18.39
N LEU A 170 -14.86 16.97 19.67
CA LEU A 170 -16.19 17.37 20.13
C LEU A 170 -16.72 18.59 19.35
N GLY A 171 -17.96 18.52 18.86
CA GLY A 171 -18.58 19.62 18.09
C GLY A 171 -18.01 19.80 16.68
N TRP A 172 -17.37 18.76 16.13
CA TRP A 172 -16.80 18.79 14.78
C TRP A 172 -17.82 19.13 13.68
N ASN A 173 -17.34 19.75 12.61
CA ASN A 173 -18.14 20.08 11.45
C ASN A 173 -18.33 18.85 10.55
N ALA A 174 -19.59 18.43 10.39
CA ALA A 174 -20.00 17.25 9.60
C ALA A 174 -19.40 17.19 8.19
N THR A 175 -19.10 18.34 7.57
CA THR A 175 -18.61 18.43 6.19
C THR A 175 -17.08 18.56 6.12
N LYS A 176 -16.46 19.30 7.04
CA LYS A 176 -15.08 19.79 6.87
C LYS A 176 -14.05 19.26 7.87
N SER A 177 -14.46 18.84 9.06
CA SER A 177 -13.51 18.55 10.14
C SER A 177 -12.77 17.22 9.94
N ASP A 178 -11.45 17.26 10.09
CA ASP A 178 -10.56 16.11 10.08
C ASP A 178 -9.29 16.49 10.85
N PRO A 179 -8.72 15.61 11.70
CA PRO A 179 -9.19 14.26 12.02
C PRO A 179 -10.40 14.18 12.98
N LEU A 180 -10.93 12.96 13.16
CA LEU A 180 -12.02 12.55 14.06
C LEU A 180 -11.55 11.44 15.02
N TYR A 181 -12.48 10.65 15.58
CA TYR A 181 -12.19 9.72 16.68
C TYR A 181 -11.55 8.40 16.25
N LYS A 182 -11.90 7.88 15.07
CA LYS A 182 -11.47 6.55 14.62
C LYS A 182 -10.85 6.61 13.24
N MET A 183 -9.61 6.13 13.16
CA MET A 183 -8.89 5.99 11.90
C MET A 183 -8.68 4.52 11.58
N ILE A 184 -9.12 4.13 10.38
CA ILE A 184 -8.84 2.80 9.82
C ILE A 184 -8.15 3.06 8.48
N PRO A 185 -6.84 2.80 8.36
CA PRO A 185 -6.04 3.09 7.17
C PRO A 185 -6.33 2.10 6.01
N PHE A 186 -7.61 1.91 5.71
CA PHE A 186 -8.13 1.09 4.63
C PHE A 186 -9.01 1.95 3.72
N TYR A 187 -8.86 1.80 2.40
CA TYR A 187 -9.78 2.39 1.44
C TYR A 187 -10.10 1.46 0.28
N ILE A 188 -11.23 1.72 -0.36
CA ILE A 188 -11.63 1.12 -1.62
C ILE A 188 -11.37 2.13 -2.74
N ASN A 189 -10.63 1.72 -3.75
CA ASN A 189 -10.48 2.43 -5.02
C ASN A 189 -11.43 1.81 -6.04
N LEU A 190 -12.38 2.60 -6.52
CA LEU A 190 -13.29 2.23 -7.61
C LEU A 190 -12.86 2.98 -8.87
N ASP A 191 -12.45 2.25 -9.90
CA ASP A 191 -12.29 2.81 -11.25
C ASP A 191 -13.59 2.58 -12.04
N ALA A 192 -14.38 3.64 -12.18
CA ALA A 192 -15.67 3.56 -12.86
C ALA A 192 -15.53 3.30 -14.37
N SER A 193 -14.38 3.59 -14.99
CA SER A 193 -14.16 3.32 -16.41
C SER A 193 -13.92 1.84 -16.70
N LEU A 194 -13.37 1.13 -15.72
CA LEU A 194 -13.10 -0.31 -15.80
C LEU A 194 -14.17 -1.15 -15.07
N ASN A 195 -15.05 -0.51 -14.30
CA ASN A 195 -16.00 -1.16 -13.39
C ASN A 195 -15.29 -2.14 -12.43
N THR A 196 -14.14 -1.72 -11.91
CA THR A 196 -13.31 -2.52 -10.99
C THR A 196 -13.15 -1.80 -9.66
N ALA A 197 -13.21 -2.57 -8.57
CA ALA A 197 -12.94 -2.10 -7.22
C ALA A 197 -11.77 -2.89 -6.62
N THR A 198 -10.93 -2.21 -5.87
CA THR A 198 -9.80 -2.80 -5.13
C THR A 198 -9.75 -2.21 -3.74
N GLY A 199 -9.33 -3.01 -2.76
CA GLY A 199 -9.05 -2.57 -1.41
C GLY A 199 -7.55 -2.31 -1.22
N MET A 200 -7.22 -1.26 -0.49
CA MET A 200 -5.86 -0.93 -0.09
C MET A 200 -5.86 -0.70 1.42
N PHE A 201 -5.10 -1.50 2.15
CA PHE A 201 -4.91 -1.35 3.59
C PHE A 201 -3.44 -1.04 3.89
N TYR A 202 -3.18 -0.06 4.75
CA TYR A 202 -1.84 0.28 5.21
C TYR A 202 -1.73 -0.08 6.69
N ASN A 203 -0.96 -1.11 7.02
CA ASN A 203 -0.73 -1.56 8.38
C ASN A 203 0.32 -0.66 9.07
N ASN A 204 -0.09 0.57 9.39
CA ASN A 204 0.76 1.56 10.02
C ASN A 204 -0.03 2.33 11.09
N SER A 205 0.52 2.42 12.30
CA SER A 205 -0.10 3.06 13.47
C SER A 205 0.44 4.47 13.75
N TYR A 206 1.44 4.93 12.99
CA TYR A 206 1.96 6.29 13.10
C TYR A 206 0.98 7.29 12.50
N ASP A 207 1.15 8.54 12.91
CA ASP A 207 0.49 9.67 12.25
C ASP A 207 0.78 9.61 10.75
N SER A 208 -0.30 9.62 9.98
CA SER A 208 -0.22 9.47 8.53
C SER A 208 -1.26 10.31 7.81
N VAL A 209 -1.11 10.40 6.48
CA VAL A 209 -1.97 11.19 5.61
C VAL A 209 -2.29 10.37 4.36
N PHE A 210 -3.56 10.41 3.96
CA PHE A 210 -3.97 10.03 2.61
C PHE A 210 -4.35 11.29 1.83
N ASP A 211 -3.72 11.51 0.69
CA ASP A 211 -4.10 12.54 -0.27
C ASP A 211 -4.69 11.86 -1.51
N MET A 212 -5.97 12.09 -1.75
CA MET A 212 -6.72 11.50 -2.84
C MET A 212 -6.91 12.51 -3.97
N ASP A 213 -5.79 12.90 -4.59
CA ASP A 213 -5.71 13.90 -5.67
C ASP A 213 -6.05 15.32 -5.22
N SER A 214 -5.86 15.64 -3.94
CA SER A 214 -5.95 17.02 -3.44
C SER A 214 -4.71 17.82 -3.88
N GLU A 215 -3.53 17.18 -3.84
CA GLU A 215 -2.32 17.71 -4.47
C GLU A 215 -2.37 17.56 -5.99
N HIS A 216 -2.01 18.62 -6.73
CA HIS A 216 -1.92 18.59 -8.19
C HIS A 216 -0.52 19.01 -8.65
N SER A 217 0.04 18.29 -9.61
CA SER A 217 1.33 18.61 -10.22
C SER A 217 1.31 18.37 -11.72
N ASN A 218 1.81 19.34 -12.49
CA ASN A 218 1.98 19.18 -13.95
C ASN A 218 3.26 18.40 -14.32
N TYR A 219 4.13 18.12 -13.35
CA TYR A 219 5.36 17.34 -13.58
C TYR A 219 5.12 15.83 -13.52
N TRP A 220 4.06 15.43 -12.82
CA TRP A 220 3.73 14.03 -12.56
C TRP A 220 2.42 13.67 -13.23
N LYS A 221 2.28 12.40 -13.62
CA LYS A 221 0.95 11.85 -13.92
C LYS A 221 0.10 11.97 -12.65
N ARG A 222 -1.21 12.12 -12.82
CA ARG A 222 -2.18 12.22 -11.72
C ARG A 222 -2.00 11.10 -10.70
N PHE A 223 -2.06 11.44 -9.42
CA PHE A 223 -1.68 10.54 -8.34
C PHE A 223 -2.51 10.74 -7.08
N SER A 224 -2.53 9.70 -6.26
CA SER A 224 -2.81 9.78 -4.83
C SER A 224 -1.56 9.37 -4.05
N TYR A 225 -1.50 9.68 -2.76
CA TYR A 225 -0.40 9.21 -1.94
C TYR A 225 -0.80 8.90 -0.50
N PHE A 226 -0.03 7.99 0.09
CA PHE A 226 0.06 7.77 1.53
C PHE A 226 1.37 8.35 2.05
N GLU A 227 1.34 9.04 3.18
CA GLU A 227 2.49 9.59 3.91
C GLU A 227 2.40 9.14 5.36
N CYS A 228 3.50 8.74 5.98
CA CYS A 228 3.57 8.44 7.41
C CYS A 228 4.82 9.02 8.07
N ASP A 229 4.69 9.39 9.34
CA ASP A 229 5.76 9.98 10.14
C ASP A 229 6.77 8.93 10.65
N GLY A 230 6.44 7.65 10.53
CA GLY A 230 7.32 6.56 10.95
C GLY A 230 6.81 5.18 10.55
N GLY A 231 7.56 4.17 11.00
CA GLY A 231 7.35 2.77 10.64
C GLY A 231 7.71 2.47 9.18
N ASP A 232 7.51 1.20 8.81
CA ASP A 232 7.60 0.77 7.42
C ASP A 232 6.33 1.15 6.64
N ILE A 233 6.46 1.29 5.32
CA ILE A 233 5.30 1.35 4.43
C ILE A 233 4.82 -0.09 4.23
N ASP A 234 3.80 -0.50 4.97
CA ASP A 234 3.26 -1.86 4.93
C ASP A 234 1.87 -1.87 4.29
N LEU A 235 1.80 -2.08 2.97
CA LEU A 235 0.56 -2.04 2.21
C LEU A 235 0.06 -3.44 1.83
N PHE A 236 -1.26 -3.58 1.80
CA PHE A 236 -1.97 -4.78 1.39
C PHE A 236 -2.91 -4.39 0.24
N PHE A 237 -2.61 -4.91 -0.94
CA PHE A 237 -3.58 -4.94 -2.03
C PHE A 237 -4.57 -6.07 -1.78
N ILE A 238 -5.86 -5.76 -1.89
CA ILE A 238 -6.96 -6.69 -1.70
C ILE A 238 -7.83 -6.64 -2.95
N GLY A 239 -7.80 -7.71 -3.73
CA GLY A 239 -8.66 -7.85 -4.89
C GLY A 239 -10.13 -8.02 -4.49
N ALA A 240 -11.04 -7.34 -5.20
CA ALA A 240 -12.45 -7.69 -5.13
C ALA A 240 -12.70 -8.99 -5.91
N ASN A 241 -13.58 -9.86 -5.42
CA ASN A 241 -14.03 -11.01 -6.18
C ASN A 241 -14.66 -10.53 -7.50
N GLY A 242 -14.07 -10.94 -8.62
CA GLY A 242 -14.66 -10.82 -9.95
C GLY A 242 -15.77 -11.83 -10.17
#